data_AF-A0A847QWN8-F1
#
_entry.id   AF-A0A847QWN8-F1
#
_cell.length_a   1.000
_cell.length_b   1.000
_cell.length_c   1.000
_cell.angle_alpha   90.00
_cell.angle_beta   90.00
_cell.angle_gamma   90.00
#
_symmetry.space_group_name_H-M   'P 1'
#
loop_
_entity.id
_entity.type
_entity.pdbx_description
1 polymer ?
#
loop_
_entity_poly.entity_id
_entity_poly.type
_entity_poly.pdbx_seq_one_letter_code
_entity_poly.pdbx_strand_id
1 'polypeptide(L)'
;QMDMDVSSFQQMKLIQFVVMNVISEVIQKHHYPFVTQINDLILCLINVNPDRKSSFELDIQEAFQKGQSFLQEHFQLYCTATLSNVHHDIESISIAYKETLDTLEYGFIVGKEDFMHYKSIQEEEIGEYYYPITEEQKIINCIKAGDSEQAMHIIDTILVKNHCLIHNQSFFASYLFFDISATIIKTLYELSFDQKESMIENIELAEHLNHNKTLSDFKENIAIVIEQACERIKKYNEEHTTPFGKEIKAFVQANYQNEALNISFIAGASRVPSFLCIKAL
;
A
#
# COMPACT_ATOMS: atom_id res chain seq x y z
N GLN A 1 5.31 34.02 -11.28
CA GLN A 1 5.41 32.72 -10.57
C GLN A 1 5.27 32.90 -9.06
N MET A 2 5.83 33.96 -8.45
CA MET A 2 5.65 34.29 -7.02
C MET A 2 4.21 34.66 -6.59
N ASP A 3 3.39 35.25 -7.47
CA ASP A 3 2.02 35.68 -7.12
C ASP A 3 0.99 34.53 -7.02
N MET A 4 1.23 33.39 -7.68
CA MET A 4 0.36 32.21 -7.55
C MET A 4 0.56 31.52 -6.20
N ASP A 5 1.79 31.46 -5.69
CA ASP A 5 2.13 30.81 -4.41
C ASP A 5 1.64 31.60 -3.19
N VAL A 6 1.60 32.94 -3.27
CA VAL A 6 1.07 33.78 -2.19
C VAL A 6 -0.45 33.65 -2.08
N SER A 7 -1.15 33.54 -3.21
CA SER A 7 -2.60 33.36 -3.26
C SER A 7 -3.03 32.00 -2.70
N SER A 8 -2.37 30.91 -3.11
CA SER A 8 -2.66 29.56 -2.61
C SER A 8 -2.36 29.41 -1.12
N PHE A 9 -1.28 30.01 -0.63
CA PHE A 9 -0.94 30.03 0.80
C PHE A 9 -1.98 30.80 1.65
N GLN A 10 -2.46 31.94 1.15
CA GLN A 10 -3.52 32.70 1.82
C GLN A 10 -4.85 31.94 1.84
N GLN A 11 -5.18 31.25 0.75
CA GLN A 11 -6.35 30.37 0.69
C GLN A 11 -6.25 29.22 1.68
N MET A 12 -5.09 28.57 1.80
CA MET A 12 -4.91 27.47 2.76
C MET A 12 -5.07 27.93 4.21
N LYS A 13 -4.53 29.10 4.57
CA LYS A 13 -4.73 29.70 5.89
C LYS A 13 -6.20 30.00 6.18
N LEU A 14 -6.94 30.46 5.17
CA LEU A 14 -8.38 30.71 5.32
C LEU A 14 -9.15 29.41 5.55
N ILE A 15 -8.84 28.35 4.78
CA ILE A 15 -9.41 27.02 4.95
C ILE A 15 -9.14 26.51 6.37
N GLN A 16 -7.89 26.57 6.83
CA GLN A 16 -7.50 26.13 8.17
C GLN A 16 -8.26 26.90 9.25
N PHE A 17 -8.37 28.22 9.10
CA PHE A 17 -9.14 29.06 10.03
C PHE A 17 -10.62 28.66 10.10
N VAL A 18 -11.25 28.42 8.95
CA VAL A 18 -12.66 27.98 8.89
C VAL A 18 -12.83 26.63 9.59
N VAL A 19 -11.99 25.64 9.27
CA VAL A 19 -12.05 24.31 9.88
C VAL A 19 -11.84 24.39 11.39
N MET A 20 -10.82 25.13 11.86
CA MET A 20 -10.55 25.32 13.29
C MET A 20 -11.75 25.90 14.05
N ASN A 21 -12.41 26.91 13.48
CA ASN A 21 -13.57 27.53 14.12
C ASN A 21 -14.78 26.59 14.18
N VAL A 22 -15.10 25.94 13.06
CA VAL A 22 -16.23 25.00 12.99
C VAL A 22 -16.04 23.86 13.99
N ILE A 23 -14.86 23.24 14.00
CA ILE A 23 -14.55 22.13 14.90
C ILE A 23 -14.54 22.58 16.38
N SER A 24 -13.99 23.76 16.66
CA SER A 24 -14.04 24.34 18.01
C SER A 24 -15.48 24.55 18.48
N GLU A 25 -16.35 25.13 17.64
CA GLU A 25 -17.74 25.43 17.99
C GLU A 25 -18.56 24.17 18.29
N VAL A 26 -18.44 23.13 17.45
CA VAL A 26 -19.20 21.88 17.64
C VAL A 26 -18.76 21.12 18.89
N ILE A 27 -17.45 21.10 19.20
CA ILE A 27 -16.92 20.41 20.40
C ILE A 27 -17.22 21.21 21.67
N GLN A 28 -17.16 22.54 21.61
CA GLN A 28 -17.38 23.44 22.76
C GLN A 28 -18.79 23.32 23.37
N LYS A 29 -19.75 22.74 22.63
CA LYS A 29 -21.09 22.43 23.13
C LYS A 29 -21.09 21.49 24.34
N HIS A 30 -20.14 20.56 24.42
CA HIS A 30 -20.13 19.50 25.44
C HIS A 30 -18.78 19.36 26.16
N HIS A 31 -17.68 19.80 25.55
CA HIS A 31 -16.32 19.70 26.09
C HIS A 31 -15.54 21.00 25.91
N TYR A 32 -14.28 21.03 26.32
CA TYR A 32 -13.44 22.22 26.26
C TYR A 32 -12.30 22.03 25.24
N PRO A 33 -12.49 22.42 23.97
CA PRO A 33 -11.46 22.26 22.94
C PRO A 33 -10.40 23.36 23.01
N PHE A 34 -9.16 22.98 22.73
CA PHE A 34 -8.07 23.87 22.38
C PHE A 34 -7.57 23.46 21.00
N VAL A 35 -7.87 24.27 19.99
CA VAL A 35 -7.51 23.99 18.59
C VAL A 35 -6.31 24.82 18.19
N THR A 36 -5.30 24.18 17.60
CA THR A 36 -4.12 24.84 17.04
C THR A 36 -3.73 24.19 15.72
N GLN A 37 -2.81 24.82 15.01
CA GLN A 37 -2.22 24.30 13.79
C GLN A 37 -0.74 23.96 14.03
N ILE A 38 -0.32 22.79 13.57
CA ILE A 38 1.09 22.41 13.48
C ILE A 38 1.35 21.87 12.07
N ASN A 39 2.21 22.55 11.31
CA ASN A 39 2.42 22.31 9.88
C ASN A 39 1.09 22.40 9.10
N ASP A 40 0.75 21.37 8.34
CA ASP A 40 -0.51 21.27 7.58
C ASP A 40 -1.63 20.57 8.35
N LEU A 41 -1.39 20.20 9.62
CA LEU A 41 -2.35 19.51 10.46
C LEU A 41 -3.04 20.46 11.44
N ILE A 42 -4.34 20.22 11.66
CA ILE A 42 -5.12 20.86 12.70
C ILE A 42 -5.17 19.90 13.89
N LEU A 43 -4.73 20.37 15.04
CA LEU A 43 -4.71 19.61 16.29
C LEU A 43 -5.77 20.17 17.24
N CYS A 44 -6.53 19.27 17.83
CA CYS A 44 -7.52 19.60 18.84
C CYS A 44 -7.18 18.83 20.13
N LEU A 45 -6.73 19.57 21.15
CA LEU A 45 -6.62 19.03 22.50
C LEU A 45 -7.97 19.25 23.20
N ILE A 46 -8.60 18.17 23.65
CA ILE A 46 -9.94 18.23 24.25
C ILE A 46 -9.84 17.92 25.73
N ASN A 47 -10.14 18.92 26.56
CA ASN A 47 -10.35 18.67 27.98
C ASN A 47 -11.79 18.18 28.20
N VAL A 48 -11.91 16.96 28.70
CA VAL A 48 -13.19 16.26 28.83
C VAL A 48 -13.99 16.87 29.96
N ASN A 49 -15.26 17.20 29.68
CA ASN A 49 -16.19 17.62 30.72
C ASN A 49 -16.44 16.46 31.69
N PRO A 50 -16.16 16.61 33.00
CA PRO A 50 -16.32 15.54 33.99
C PRO A 50 -17.73 14.93 34.01
N ASP A 51 -18.76 15.75 33.78
CA ASP A 51 -20.17 15.31 33.82
C ASP A 51 -20.56 14.47 32.60
N ARG A 52 -19.76 14.48 31.54
CA ARG A 52 -20.01 13.77 30.28
C ARG A 52 -18.94 12.74 29.93
N LYS A 53 -18.12 12.32 30.89
CA LYS A 53 -17.01 11.37 30.65
C LYS A 53 -17.48 10.07 29.98
N SER A 54 -18.65 9.54 30.35
CA SER A 54 -19.21 8.31 29.77
C SER A 54 -19.73 8.48 28.35
N SER A 55 -20.02 9.71 27.91
CA SER A 55 -20.55 10.02 26.58
C SER A 55 -19.52 10.66 25.66
N PHE A 56 -18.26 10.80 26.11
CA PHE A 56 -17.21 11.51 25.40
C PHE A 56 -17.01 11.03 23.95
N GLU A 57 -16.85 9.72 23.74
CA GLU A 57 -16.61 9.16 22.40
C GLU A 57 -17.78 9.48 21.44
N LEU A 58 -19.03 9.34 21.91
CA LEU A 58 -20.22 9.66 21.13
C LEU A 58 -20.33 11.17 20.86
N ASP A 59 -20.04 12.01 21.86
CA ASP A 59 -20.08 13.46 21.75
C ASP A 59 -19.09 13.96 20.69
N ILE A 60 -17.86 13.41 20.67
CA ILE A 60 -16.85 13.77 19.67
C ILE A 60 -17.21 13.26 18.28
N GLN A 61 -17.69 12.02 18.17
CA GLN A 61 -18.10 11.47 16.88
C GLN A 61 -19.25 12.28 16.27
N GLU A 62 -20.28 12.63 17.06
CA GLU A 62 -21.36 13.49 16.61
C GLU A 62 -20.90 14.91 16.27
N ALA A 63 -20.01 15.49 17.07
CA ALA A 63 -19.47 16.81 16.83
C ALA A 63 -18.68 16.85 15.51
N PHE A 64 -17.83 15.85 15.28
CA PHE A 64 -17.07 15.73 14.04
C PHE A 64 -17.99 15.55 12.82
N GLN A 65 -18.97 14.65 12.88
CA GLN A 65 -19.93 14.45 11.78
C GLN A 65 -20.69 15.73 11.44
N LYS A 66 -21.17 16.47 12.45
CA LYS A 66 -21.86 17.76 12.24
C LYS A 66 -20.93 18.79 11.62
N GLY A 67 -19.69 18.89 12.12
CA GLY A 67 -18.68 19.80 11.59
C GLY A 67 -18.31 19.47 10.14
N GLN A 68 -18.10 18.18 9.84
CA GLN A 68 -17.77 17.68 8.51
C GLN A 68 -18.90 17.95 7.51
N SER A 69 -20.16 17.66 7.86
CA SER A 69 -21.31 17.97 7.00
C SER A 69 -21.42 19.48 6.74
N PHE A 70 -21.23 20.31 7.76
CA PHE A 70 -21.25 21.77 7.61
C PHE A 70 -20.14 22.27 6.67
N LEU A 71 -18.91 21.76 6.83
CA LEU A 71 -17.77 22.10 5.97
C LEU A 71 -18.01 21.67 4.52
N GLN A 72 -18.59 20.49 4.31
CA GLN A 72 -18.90 19.98 2.98
C GLN A 72 -20.01 20.79 2.30
N GLU A 73 -21.11 21.07 3.00
CA GLU A 73 -22.27 21.78 2.46
C GLU A 73 -21.97 23.26 2.14
N HIS A 74 -21.22 23.94 3.01
CA HIS A 74 -21.01 25.38 2.91
C HIS A 74 -19.68 25.79 2.27
N PHE A 75 -18.66 24.94 2.34
CA PHE A 75 -17.31 25.28 1.89
C PHE A 75 -16.74 24.29 0.86
N GLN A 76 -17.46 23.21 0.52
CA GLN A 76 -16.97 22.13 -0.34
C GLN A 76 -15.65 21.52 0.17
N LEU A 77 -15.45 21.56 1.48
CA LEU A 77 -14.28 21.01 2.14
C LEU A 77 -14.60 19.65 2.72
N TYR A 78 -13.73 18.68 2.45
CA TYR A 78 -13.77 17.37 3.10
C TYR A 78 -12.60 17.28 4.08
N CYS A 79 -12.86 16.78 5.28
CA CYS A 79 -11.84 16.58 6.30
C CYS A 79 -11.94 15.20 6.91
N THR A 80 -10.78 14.69 7.32
CA THR A 80 -10.61 13.43 8.06
C THR A 80 -10.06 13.79 9.43
N ALA A 81 -10.45 13.06 10.47
CA ALA A 81 -9.91 13.26 11.81
C ALA A 81 -9.62 11.95 12.52
N THR A 82 -8.63 12.00 13.38
CA THR A 82 -8.24 10.89 14.23
C THR A 82 -8.37 11.28 15.70
N LEU A 83 -8.77 10.32 16.53
CA LEU A 83 -8.98 10.48 17.96
C LEU A 83 -8.04 9.53 18.71
N SER A 84 -7.32 10.03 19.70
CA SER A 84 -6.53 9.23 20.64
C SER A 84 -7.38 8.60 21.73
N ASN A 85 -6.79 7.72 22.52
CA ASN A 85 -7.40 7.30 23.77
C ASN A 85 -7.49 8.49 24.75
N VAL A 86 -8.42 8.40 25.72
CA VAL A 86 -8.49 9.39 26.79
C VAL A 86 -7.34 9.16 27.76
N HIS A 87 -6.48 10.18 27.92
CA HIS A 87 -5.40 10.19 28.90
C HIS A 87 -5.74 11.11 30.09
N HIS A 88 -5.11 10.88 31.24
CA HIS A 88 -5.42 11.61 32.48
C HIS A 88 -4.31 12.54 32.98
N ASP A 89 -3.11 12.44 32.39
CA ASP A 89 -1.93 13.20 32.79
C ASP A 89 -1.43 14.10 31.66
N ILE A 90 -0.87 15.25 32.02
CA ILE A 90 -0.29 16.21 31.06
C ILE A 90 0.90 15.58 30.31
N GLU A 91 1.66 14.72 30.98
CA GLU A 91 2.81 14.01 30.40
C GLU A 91 2.38 13.09 29.24
N SER A 92 1.14 12.59 29.29
CA SER A 92 0.54 11.72 28.27
C SER A 92 0.04 12.46 27.04
N ILE A 93 0.12 13.80 26.97
CA ILE A 93 -0.22 14.56 25.75
C ILE A 93 0.66 14.10 24.58
N SER A 94 1.94 13.80 24.83
CA SER A 94 2.87 13.29 23.81
C SER A 94 2.44 11.92 23.26
N ILE A 95 1.90 11.06 24.13
CA ILE A 95 1.36 9.75 23.77
C ILE A 95 0.09 9.93 22.94
N ALA A 96 -0.86 10.74 23.41
CA ALA A 96 -2.10 11.04 22.69
C ALA A 96 -1.83 11.62 21.29
N TYR A 97 -0.85 12.52 21.17
CA TYR A 97 -0.44 13.07 19.89
C TYR A 97 0.12 11.99 18.96
N LYS A 98 0.99 11.11 19.47
CA LYS A 98 1.51 9.99 18.70
C LYS A 98 0.39 9.04 18.24
N GLU A 99 -0.53 8.68 19.13
CA GLU A 99 -1.69 7.84 18.80
C GLU A 99 -2.52 8.43 17.63
N THR A 100 -2.75 9.74 17.63
CA THR A 100 -3.47 10.41 16.52
C THR A 100 -2.68 10.42 15.21
N LEU A 101 -1.36 10.58 15.26
CA LEU A 101 -0.50 10.55 14.07
C LEU A 101 -0.40 9.15 13.48
N ASP A 102 -0.15 8.13 14.30
CA ASP A 102 -0.07 6.73 13.88
C ASP A 102 -1.41 6.31 13.22
N THR A 103 -2.54 6.71 13.80
CA THR A 103 -3.88 6.47 13.23
C THR A 103 -4.07 7.19 11.89
N LEU A 104 -3.57 8.42 11.76
CA LEU A 104 -3.73 9.24 10.57
C LEU A 104 -2.89 8.67 9.41
N GLU A 105 -1.66 8.25 9.70
CA GLU A 105 -0.79 7.58 8.73
C GLU A 105 -1.41 6.24 8.30
N TYR A 106 -1.92 5.44 9.24
CA TYR A 106 -2.63 4.21 8.90
C TYR A 106 -3.81 4.49 7.95
N GLY A 107 -4.70 5.43 8.31
CA GLY A 107 -5.84 5.80 7.48
C GLY A 107 -5.45 6.24 6.07
N PHE A 108 -4.40 7.03 5.96
CA PHE A 108 -3.83 7.43 4.66
C PHE A 108 -3.34 6.22 3.86
N ILE A 109 -2.62 5.29 4.48
CA ILE A 109 -2.14 4.07 3.83
C ILE A 109 -3.31 3.23 3.34
N VAL A 110 -4.35 2.99 4.15
CA VAL A 110 -5.47 2.12 3.72
C VAL A 110 -6.55 2.84 2.91
N GLY A 111 -6.40 4.14 2.64
CA GLY A 111 -7.40 4.94 1.94
C GLY A 111 -8.69 5.14 2.74
N LYS A 112 -8.60 5.12 4.07
CA LYS A 112 -9.73 5.41 4.97
C LYS A 112 -9.77 6.91 5.26
N GLU A 113 -10.83 7.56 4.80
CA GLU A 113 -10.95 9.02 4.82
C GLU A 113 -11.94 9.55 5.88
N ASP A 114 -12.41 8.68 6.78
CA ASP A 114 -13.42 8.98 7.81
C ASP A 114 -12.83 9.25 9.21
N PHE A 115 -13.70 9.56 10.18
CA PHE A 115 -13.35 9.65 11.59
C PHE A 115 -12.79 8.31 12.12
N MET A 116 -11.57 8.31 12.64
CA MET A 116 -10.88 7.12 13.14
C MET A 116 -10.50 7.27 14.60
N HIS A 117 -10.76 6.24 15.41
CA HIS A 117 -10.42 6.22 16.83
C HIS A 117 -9.30 5.21 17.08
N TYR A 118 -8.24 5.63 17.78
CA TYR A 118 -7.10 4.81 18.13
C TYR A 118 -7.47 3.56 18.95
N LYS A 119 -8.53 3.59 19.76
CA LYS A 119 -9.00 2.40 20.48
C LYS A 119 -9.40 1.26 19.54
N SER A 120 -9.84 1.57 18.32
CA SER A 120 -10.13 0.57 17.30
C SER A 120 -8.85 -0.12 16.77
N ILE A 121 -7.66 0.36 17.15
CA ILE A 121 -6.34 -0.06 16.65
C ILE A 121 -5.64 -1.06 17.58
N GLN A 122 -6.04 -1.16 18.86
CA GLN A 122 -5.29 -1.95 19.86
C GLN A 122 -5.80 -3.38 20.11
N GLU A 123 -6.95 -3.79 19.58
CA GLU A 123 -7.55 -5.10 19.92
C GLU A 123 -7.13 -6.26 19.00
N GLU A 124 -6.35 -6.02 17.95
CA GLU A 124 -5.86 -7.10 17.07
C GLU A 124 -4.43 -7.50 17.47
N GLU A 125 -4.20 -8.82 17.60
CA GLU A 125 -2.90 -9.43 17.88
C GLU A 125 -1.78 -8.74 17.06
N ILE A 126 -0.62 -8.50 17.68
CA ILE A 126 0.57 -7.98 16.99
C ILE A 126 0.90 -8.98 15.88
N GLY A 127 0.48 -8.67 14.64
CA GLY A 127 0.76 -9.49 13.49
C GLY A 127 2.26 -9.59 13.29
N GLU A 128 2.77 -10.78 12.97
CA GLU A 128 4.16 -10.94 12.57
C GLU A 128 4.37 -10.44 11.14
N TYR A 129 5.53 -9.84 10.87
CA TYR A 129 5.88 -9.41 9.51
C TYR A 129 6.00 -10.62 8.59
N TYR A 130 5.18 -10.67 7.53
CA TYR A 130 5.11 -11.78 6.60
C TYR A 130 5.66 -11.38 5.23
N TYR A 131 6.94 -11.62 5.00
CA TYR A 131 7.54 -11.60 3.66
C TYR A 131 8.67 -12.63 3.58
N PRO A 132 8.36 -13.94 3.65
CA PRO A 132 9.39 -14.95 3.66
C PRO A 132 10.06 -15.07 2.27
N ILE A 133 11.35 -15.41 2.27
CA ILE A 133 12.17 -15.61 1.06
C ILE A 133 11.51 -16.58 0.06
N THR A 134 10.76 -17.56 0.56
CA THR A 134 10.03 -18.51 -0.30
C THR A 134 8.93 -17.87 -1.12
N GLU A 135 8.19 -16.89 -0.58
CA GLU A 135 7.18 -16.15 -1.33
C GLU A 135 7.85 -15.13 -2.27
N GLU A 136 8.91 -14.46 -1.83
CA GLU A 136 9.73 -13.61 -2.71
C GLU A 136 10.19 -14.39 -3.96
N GLN A 137 10.73 -15.60 -3.78
CA GLN A 137 11.17 -16.43 -4.89
C GLN A 137 10.03 -16.84 -5.83
N LYS A 138 8.82 -17.06 -5.31
CA LYS A 138 7.66 -17.34 -6.17
C LYS A 138 7.27 -16.14 -7.01
N ILE A 139 7.28 -14.92 -6.44
CA ILE A 139 7.04 -13.68 -7.19
C ILE A 139 8.04 -13.57 -8.35
N ILE A 140 9.33 -13.72 -8.05
CA ILE A 140 10.41 -13.69 -9.06
C ILE A 140 10.13 -14.69 -10.19
N ASN A 141 9.78 -15.93 -9.83
CA ASN A 141 9.54 -17.00 -10.81
C ASN A 141 8.29 -16.75 -11.66
N CYS A 142 7.20 -16.27 -11.07
CA CYS A 142 5.98 -15.92 -11.80
C CYS A 142 6.23 -14.80 -12.81
N ILE A 143 6.93 -13.73 -12.39
CA ILE A 143 7.32 -12.65 -13.30
C ILE A 143 8.18 -13.21 -14.44
N LYS A 144 9.23 -14.00 -14.14
CA LYS A 144 10.09 -14.64 -15.16
C LYS A 144 9.34 -15.58 -16.10
N ALA A 145 8.23 -16.16 -15.68
CA ALA A 145 7.36 -17.00 -16.52
C ALA A 145 6.35 -16.17 -17.34
N GLY A 146 6.24 -14.86 -17.10
CA GLY A 146 5.23 -13.99 -17.70
C GLY A 146 3.84 -14.17 -17.08
N ASP A 147 3.74 -14.73 -15.88
CA ASP A 147 2.49 -15.00 -15.17
C ASP A 147 2.17 -13.87 -14.18
N SER A 148 1.61 -12.78 -14.71
CA SER A 148 1.24 -11.60 -13.92
C SER A 148 0.12 -11.88 -12.93
N GLU A 149 -0.85 -12.73 -13.30
CA GLU A 149 -1.99 -13.10 -12.47
C GLU A 149 -1.53 -13.82 -11.20
N GLN A 150 -0.68 -14.85 -11.35
CA GLN A 150 -0.16 -15.58 -10.20
C GLN A 150 0.77 -14.73 -9.34
N ALA A 151 1.57 -13.85 -9.95
CA ALA A 151 2.42 -12.92 -9.21
C ALA A 151 1.59 -11.98 -8.32
N MET A 152 0.53 -11.38 -8.87
CA MET A 152 -0.38 -10.51 -8.12
C MET A 152 -1.12 -11.24 -7.02
N HIS A 153 -1.58 -12.47 -7.26
CA HIS A 153 -2.23 -13.29 -6.23
C HIS A 153 -1.32 -13.54 -5.01
N ILE A 154 -0.02 -13.80 -5.24
CA ILE A 154 0.96 -13.98 -4.15
C ILE A 154 1.14 -12.66 -3.37
N ILE A 155 1.26 -11.54 -4.08
CA ILE A 155 1.40 -10.22 -3.45
C ILE A 155 0.15 -9.86 -2.63
N ASP A 156 -1.04 -10.10 -3.15
CA ASP A 156 -2.29 -9.88 -2.40
C ASP A 156 -2.34 -10.72 -1.13
N THR A 157 -1.90 -11.99 -1.19
CA THR A 157 -1.81 -12.86 -0.03
C THR A 157 -0.85 -12.30 1.02
N ILE A 158 0.29 -11.77 0.59
CA ILE A 158 1.27 -11.10 1.47
C ILE A 158 0.66 -9.86 2.12
N LEU A 159 -0.02 -9.00 1.35
CA LEU A 159 -0.65 -7.78 1.85
C LEU A 159 -1.74 -8.10 2.88
N VAL A 160 -2.57 -9.12 2.63
CA VAL A 160 -3.60 -9.58 3.57
C VAL A 160 -2.97 -10.11 4.86
N LYS A 161 -1.89 -10.91 4.78
CA LYS A 161 -1.22 -11.44 5.97
C LYS A 161 -0.54 -10.37 6.83
N ASN A 162 -0.14 -9.25 6.23
CA ASN A 162 0.43 -8.11 6.95
C ASN A 162 -0.63 -7.08 7.37
N HIS A 163 -1.92 -7.29 7.06
CA HIS A 163 -2.97 -6.30 7.33
C HIS A 163 -3.01 -5.87 8.80
N CYS A 164 -3.01 -6.81 9.76
CA CYS A 164 -3.04 -6.48 11.19
C CYS A 164 -1.77 -5.74 11.64
N LEU A 165 -0.60 -6.14 11.12
CA LEU A 165 0.66 -5.46 11.45
C LEU A 165 0.68 -4.02 10.92
N ILE A 166 0.24 -3.82 9.67
CA ILE A 166 0.12 -2.50 9.04
C ILE A 166 -0.92 -1.65 9.77
N HIS A 167 -2.03 -2.26 10.21
CA HIS A 167 -3.05 -1.62 11.02
C HIS A 167 -2.50 -1.09 12.34
N ASN A 168 -1.73 -1.91 13.04
CA ASN A 168 -1.19 -1.56 14.35
C ASN A 168 0.02 -0.62 14.24
N GLN A 169 0.79 -0.71 13.17
CA GLN A 169 2.05 -0.01 12.96
C GLN A 169 2.21 0.36 11.47
N SER A 170 1.61 1.50 11.10
CA SER A 170 1.58 2.09 9.75
C SER A 170 2.91 2.03 9.00
N PHE A 171 4.02 2.32 9.67
CA PHE A 171 5.36 2.34 9.06
C PHE A 171 5.79 0.98 8.46
N PHE A 172 5.21 -0.15 8.89
CA PHE A 172 5.48 -1.47 8.29
C PHE A 172 4.94 -1.59 6.86
N ALA A 173 3.92 -0.81 6.48
CA ALA A 173 3.47 -0.76 5.09
C ALA A 173 4.58 -0.28 4.17
N SER A 174 5.30 0.79 4.57
CA SER A 174 6.43 1.34 3.82
C SER A 174 7.55 0.33 3.64
N TYR A 175 7.85 -0.48 4.68
CA TYR A 175 8.83 -1.56 4.55
C TYR A 175 8.37 -2.66 3.59
N LEU A 176 7.10 -3.07 3.69
CA LEU A 176 6.56 -4.10 2.81
C LEU A 176 6.51 -3.64 1.34
N PHE A 177 6.12 -2.39 1.11
CA PHE A 177 6.13 -1.79 -0.22
C PHE A 177 7.54 -1.73 -0.79
N PHE A 178 8.53 -1.39 0.03
CA PHE A 178 9.92 -1.38 -0.36
C PHE A 178 10.43 -2.79 -0.70
N ASP A 179 10.13 -3.79 0.13
CA ASP A 179 10.55 -5.18 -0.10
C ASP A 179 9.97 -5.73 -1.41
N ILE A 180 8.66 -5.56 -1.65
CA ILE A 180 8.01 -5.98 -2.89
C ILE A 180 8.61 -5.24 -4.10
N SER A 181 8.77 -3.91 -3.99
CA SER A 181 9.34 -3.10 -5.07
C SER A 181 10.77 -3.52 -5.39
N ALA A 182 11.59 -3.77 -4.35
CA ALA A 182 12.95 -4.25 -4.51
C ALA A 182 12.99 -5.62 -5.20
N THR A 183 12.08 -6.53 -4.86
CA THR A 183 11.94 -7.83 -5.54
C THR A 183 11.60 -7.66 -7.02
N ILE A 184 10.64 -6.81 -7.36
CA ILE A 184 10.27 -6.52 -8.75
C ILE A 184 11.46 -5.93 -9.51
N ILE A 185 12.11 -4.89 -8.95
CA ILE A 185 13.26 -4.21 -9.56
C ILE A 185 14.42 -5.18 -9.78
N LYS A 186 14.78 -5.99 -8.77
CA LYS A 186 15.82 -7.04 -8.91
C LYS A 186 15.48 -8.00 -10.04
N THR A 187 14.22 -8.41 -10.15
CA THR A 187 13.75 -9.30 -11.22
C THR A 187 13.87 -8.66 -12.59
N LEU A 188 13.45 -7.39 -12.74
CA LEU A 188 13.58 -6.63 -13.98
C LEU A 188 15.04 -6.50 -14.42
N TYR A 189 15.95 -6.23 -13.48
CA TYR A 189 17.39 -6.15 -13.80
C TYR A 189 17.96 -7.48 -14.28
N GLU A 190 17.59 -8.61 -13.66
CA GLU A 190 17.99 -9.94 -14.12
C GLU A 190 17.43 -10.30 -15.50
N LEU A 191 16.30 -9.72 -15.87
CA LEU A 191 15.66 -9.89 -17.18
C LEU A 191 16.23 -8.99 -18.27
N SER A 192 17.12 -8.05 -17.95
CA SER A 192 17.81 -7.25 -18.95
C SER A 192 18.69 -8.20 -19.77
N PHE A 193 18.20 -8.69 -20.91
CA PHE A 193 18.81 -9.74 -21.76
C PHE A 193 20.13 -9.30 -22.44
N ASP A 194 21.04 -8.65 -21.71
CA ASP A 194 22.23 -7.93 -22.20
C ASP A 194 21.94 -6.81 -23.22
N GLN A 195 20.67 -6.40 -23.37
CA GLN A 195 20.24 -5.35 -24.31
C GLN A 195 20.05 -4.01 -23.60
N LYS A 196 20.76 -2.97 -24.07
CA LYS A 196 20.71 -1.62 -23.48
C LYS A 196 19.32 -0.98 -23.53
N GLU A 197 18.55 -1.16 -24.62
CA GLU A 197 17.17 -0.65 -24.67
C GLU A 197 16.28 -1.26 -23.57
N SER A 198 16.37 -2.58 -23.33
CA SER A 198 15.57 -3.26 -22.29
C SER A 198 15.87 -2.73 -20.88
N MET A 199 17.10 -2.29 -20.62
CA MET A 199 17.49 -1.75 -19.32
C MET A 199 16.90 -0.37 -19.06
N ILE A 200 16.84 0.51 -20.08
CA ILE A 200 16.24 1.85 -19.96
C ILE A 200 14.73 1.71 -19.69
N GLU A 201 14.05 0.86 -20.45
CA GLU A 201 12.62 0.62 -20.26
C GLU A 201 12.30 0.00 -18.88
N ASN A 202 13.20 -0.80 -18.32
CA ASN A 202 13.05 -1.36 -16.97
C ASN A 202 13.29 -0.33 -15.86
N ILE A 203 14.17 0.66 -16.10
CA ILE A 203 14.36 1.79 -15.19
C ILE A 203 13.10 2.66 -15.15
N GLU A 204 12.50 2.96 -16.30
CA GLU A 204 11.24 3.72 -16.38
C GLU A 204 10.10 2.99 -15.65
N LEU A 205 9.99 1.66 -15.80
CA LEU A 205 9.05 0.86 -15.01
C LEU A 205 9.31 0.95 -13.50
N ALA A 206 10.58 0.89 -13.10
CA ALA A 206 10.96 0.99 -11.69
C ALA A 206 10.65 2.37 -11.11
N GLU A 207 10.71 3.45 -11.89
CA GLU A 207 10.38 4.80 -11.44
C GLU A 207 8.90 4.95 -11.05
N HIS A 208 8.00 4.18 -11.68
CA HIS A 208 6.57 4.13 -11.32
C HIS A 208 6.34 3.58 -9.89
N LEU A 209 7.29 2.84 -9.32
CA LEU A 209 7.18 2.28 -7.97
C LEU A 209 7.51 3.30 -6.86
N ASN A 210 8.07 4.46 -7.20
CA ASN A 210 8.53 5.46 -6.22
C ASN A 210 7.47 6.47 -5.76
N HIS A 211 6.24 6.42 -6.31
CA HIS A 211 5.21 7.45 -6.08
C HIS A 211 3.90 6.88 -5.51
N ASN A 212 4.00 6.00 -4.53
CA ASN A 212 2.83 5.39 -3.88
C ASN A 212 2.49 6.14 -2.60
N LYS A 213 1.29 6.73 -2.53
CA LYS A 213 0.79 7.43 -1.34
C LYS A 213 -0.07 6.51 -0.50
N THR A 214 -0.91 5.70 -1.14
CA THR A 214 -1.79 4.73 -0.48
C THR A 214 -1.46 3.30 -0.88
N LEU A 215 -1.97 2.32 -0.12
CA LEU A 215 -1.97 0.90 -0.45
C LEU A 215 -2.71 0.64 -1.77
N SER A 216 -3.77 1.41 -2.04
CA SER A 216 -4.50 1.31 -3.31
C SER A 216 -3.61 1.74 -4.47
N ASP A 217 -2.95 2.90 -4.35
CA ASP A 217 -2.01 3.39 -5.37
C ASP A 217 -0.87 2.39 -5.58
N PHE A 218 -0.35 1.85 -4.48
CA PHE A 218 0.70 0.83 -4.51
C PHE A 218 0.26 -0.39 -5.30
N LYS A 219 -0.92 -0.96 -5.00
CA LYS A 219 -1.46 -2.13 -5.70
C LYS A 219 -1.67 -1.87 -7.19
N GLU A 220 -2.22 -0.72 -7.54
CA GLU A 220 -2.46 -0.35 -8.93
C GLU A 220 -1.14 -0.20 -9.70
N ASN A 221 -0.16 0.49 -9.13
CA ASN A 221 1.13 0.73 -9.76
C ASN A 221 1.95 -0.55 -9.92
N ILE A 222 2.01 -1.43 -8.91
CA ILE A 222 2.73 -2.71 -9.05
C ILE A 222 2.05 -3.63 -10.07
N ALA A 223 0.72 -3.62 -10.17
CA ALA A 223 0.00 -4.44 -11.13
C ALA A 223 0.37 -4.04 -12.56
N ILE A 224 0.38 -2.73 -12.84
CA ILE A 224 0.80 -2.18 -14.14
C ILE A 224 2.25 -2.60 -14.46
N VAL A 225 3.17 -2.43 -13.51
CA VAL A 225 4.59 -2.77 -13.70
C VAL A 225 4.78 -4.27 -13.95
N ILE A 226 4.11 -5.12 -13.18
CA ILE A 226 4.19 -6.57 -13.32
C ILE A 226 3.58 -7.03 -14.64
N GLU A 227 2.44 -6.47 -15.05
CA GLU A 227 1.79 -6.79 -16.31
C GLU A 227 2.71 -6.45 -17.49
N GLN A 228 3.25 -5.23 -17.53
CA GLN A 228 4.17 -4.78 -18.57
C GLN A 228 5.45 -5.63 -18.62
N ALA A 229 6.00 -5.97 -17.46
CA ALA A 229 7.15 -6.88 -17.38
C ALA A 229 6.83 -8.27 -17.97
N CYS A 230 5.69 -8.83 -17.59
CA CYS A 230 5.25 -10.15 -18.04
C CYS A 230 4.96 -10.18 -19.54
N GLU A 231 4.34 -9.14 -20.10
CA GLU A 231 4.11 -9.01 -21.54
C GLU A 231 5.43 -8.96 -22.33
N ARG A 232 6.42 -8.20 -21.86
CA ARG A 232 7.76 -8.16 -22.47
C ARG A 232 8.42 -9.53 -22.50
N ILE A 233 8.33 -10.27 -21.40
CA ILE A 233 8.91 -11.62 -21.29
C ILE A 233 8.19 -12.59 -22.22
N LYS A 234 6.85 -12.54 -22.29
CA LYS A 234 6.07 -13.35 -23.24
C LYS A 234 6.49 -13.06 -24.67
N LYS A 235 6.57 -11.79 -25.06
CA LYS A 235 7.00 -11.38 -26.40
C LYS A 235 8.44 -11.82 -26.71
N TYR A 236 9.37 -11.59 -25.79
CA TYR A 236 10.75 -12.04 -25.93
C TYR A 236 10.83 -13.55 -26.12
N ASN A 237 10.12 -14.31 -25.29
CA ASN A 237 10.06 -15.75 -25.37
C ASN A 237 9.45 -16.18 -26.71
N GLU A 238 8.36 -15.59 -27.19
CA GLU A 238 7.78 -15.90 -28.50
C GLU A 238 8.76 -15.69 -29.66
N GLU A 239 9.52 -14.59 -29.63
CA GLU A 239 10.52 -14.23 -30.65
C GLU A 239 11.76 -15.15 -30.60
N HIS A 240 12.16 -15.60 -29.41
CA HIS A 240 13.40 -16.36 -29.18
C HIS A 240 13.16 -17.85 -28.88
N THR A 241 11.90 -18.33 -28.90
CA THR A 241 11.61 -19.75 -28.70
C THR A 241 12.19 -20.54 -29.88
N THR A 242 13.24 -21.30 -29.58
CA THR A 242 13.87 -22.21 -30.54
C THR A 242 12.87 -23.27 -31.02
N PRO A 243 13.03 -23.83 -32.23
CA PRO A 243 12.20 -24.95 -32.69
C PRO A 243 12.16 -26.11 -31.68
N PHE A 244 13.28 -26.35 -31.01
CA PHE A 244 13.41 -27.34 -29.95
C PHE A 244 12.58 -27.00 -28.70
N GLY A 245 12.53 -25.73 -28.29
CA GLY A 245 11.63 -25.27 -27.21
C GLY A 245 10.16 -25.43 -27.56
N LYS A 246 9.77 -25.18 -28.82
CA LYS A 246 8.39 -25.43 -29.29
C LYS A 246 8.04 -26.91 -29.22
N GLU A 247 8.97 -27.78 -29.59
CA GLU A 247 8.81 -29.23 -29.56
C GLU A 247 8.63 -29.75 -28.13
N ILE A 248 9.44 -29.27 -27.17
CA ILE A 248 9.30 -29.65 -25.76
C ILE A 248 7.97 -29.14 -25.17
N LYS A 249 7.56 -27.90 -25.46
CA LYS A 249 6.25 -27.39 -25.01
C LYS A 249 5.08 -28.22 -25.55
N ALA A 250 5.10 -28.55 -26.84
CA ALA A 250 4.09 -29.40 -27.45
C ALA A 250 4.09 -30.82 -26.84
N PHE A 251 5.27 -31.38 -26.55
CA PHE A 251 5.39 -32.68 -25.90
C PHE A 251 4.79 -32.67 -24.49
N VAL A 252 5.07 -31.65 -23.69
CA VAL A 252 4.47 -31.49 -22.35
C VAL A 252 2.95 -31.35 -22.44
N GLN A 253 2.43 -30.49 -23.33
CA GLN A 253 0.99 -30.34 -23.53
C GLN A 253 0.30 -31.61 -24.04
N ALA A 254 0.98 -32.45 -24.80
CA ALA A 254 0.42 -33.73 -25.24
C ALA A 254 0.42 -34.80 -24.12
N ASN A 255 1.28 -34.65 -23.10
CA ASN A 255 1.52 -35.67 -22.08
C ASN A 255 1.25 -35.19 -20.65
N TYR A 256 0.67 -34.01 -20.41
CA TYR A 256 0.50 -33.44 -19.06
C TYR A 256 -0.37 -34.29 -18.12
N GLN A 257 -1.23 -35.15 -18.67
CA GLN A 257 -2.04 -36.08 -17.87
C GLN A 257 -1.31 -37.38 -17.50
N ASN A 258 -0.09 -37.59 -18.00
CA ASN A 258 0.72 -38.74 -17.64
C ASN A 258 1.43 -38.48 -16.30
N GLU A 259 1.08 -39.22 -15.26
CA GLU A 259 1.68 -39.11 -13.93
C GLU A 259 3.20 -39.36 -13.91
N ALA A 260 3.75 -40.01 -14.94
CA ALA A 260 5.19 -40.23 -15.09
C ALA A 260 5.92 -39.06 -15.77
N LEU A 261 5.23 -37.99 -16.16
CA LEU A 261 5.83 -36.84 -16.82
C LEU A 261 6.77 -36.10 -15.87
N ASN A 262 8.07 -36.25 -16.11
CA ASN A 262 9.13 -35.56 -15.41
C ASN A 262 10.24 -35.18 -16.39
N ILE A 263 11.21 -34.40 -15.91
CA ILE A 263 12.30 -33.88 -16.73
C ILE A 263 13.11 -35.00 -17.43
N SER A 264 13.26 -36.15 -16.77
CA SER A 264 13.97 -37.31 -17.31
C SER A 264 13.18 -38.03 -18.39
N PHE A 265 11.85 -38.05 -18.28
CA PHE A 265 10.95 -38.58 -19.30
C PHE A 265 11.04 -37.73 -20.58
N ILE A 266 10.99 -36.41 -20.45
CA ILE A 266 11.13 -35.47 -21.57
C ILE A 266 12.51 -35.61 -22.23
N ALA A 267 13.58 -35.69 -21.44
CA ALA A 267 14.95 -35.89 -21.90
C ALA A 267 15.12 -37.20 -22.69
N GLY A 268 14.55 -38.29 -22.17
CA GLY A 268 14.58 -39.59 -22.83
C GLY A 268 13.82 -39.62 -24.16
N ALA A 269 12.62 -39.03 -24.20
CA ALA A 269 11.82 -38.94 -25.42
C ALA A 269 12.48 -38.05 -26.50
N SER A 270 13.10 -36.95 -26.07
CA SER A 270 13.74 -35.96 -26.96
C SER A 270 15.20 -36.29 -27.28
N ARG A 271 15.75 -37.37 -26.71
CA ARG A 271 17.16 -37.82 -26.85
C ARG A 271 18.20 -36.72 -26.58
N VAL A 272 17.91 -35.87 -25.60
CA VAL A 272 18.80 -34.79 -25.17
C VAL A 272 19.02 -34.83 -23.66
N PRO A 273 20.15 -34.31 -23.16
CA PRO A 273 20.39 -34.19 -21.72
C PRO A 273 19.29 -33.40 -21.00
N SER A 274 18.96 -33.81 -19.76
CA SER A 274 17.92 -33.18 -18.94
C SER A 274 18.13 -31.67 -18.72
N PHE A 275 19.37 -31.19 -18.62
CA PHE A 275 19.66 -29.77 -18.43
C PHE A 275 19.26 -28.90 -19.65
N LEU A 276 19.27 -29.47 -20.86
CA LEU A 276 18.81 -28.79 -22.07
C LEU A 276 17.28 -28.73 -22.12
N CYS A 277 16.60 -29.73 -21.57
CA CYS A 277 15.14 -29.71 -21.43
C CYS A 277 14.69 -28.64 -20.43
N ILE A 278 15.41 -28.47 -19.32
CA ILE A 278 15.15 -27.41 -18.32
C ILE A 278 15.36 -26.02 -18.92
N LYS A 279 16.38 -25.84 -19.77
CA LYS A 279 16.62 -24.56 -20.46
C LYS A 279 15.62 -24.24 -21.56
N ALA A 280 14.91 -25.25 -22.05
CA ALA A 280 13.96 -25.14 -23.16
C ALA A 280 12.50 -24.98 -22.69
N LEU A 281 12.22 -25.31 -21.42
CA LEU A 281 10.96 -25.04 -20.72
C LEU A 281 10.96 -23.62 -20.16
#